data_AF-A0A6V7HMX4-F1
#
_entry.id   AF-A0A6V7HMX4-F1
#
_cell.length_a   1.000
_cell.length_b   1.000
_cell.length_c   1.000
_cell.angle_alpha   90.00
_cell.angle_beta   90.00
_cell.angle_gamma   90.00
#
_symmetry.space_group_name_H-M   'P 1'
#
loop_
_entity.id
_entity.type
_entity.pdbx_description
1 polymer ?
#
loop_
_entity_poly.entity_id
_entity_poly.type
_entity_poly.pdbx_seq_one_letter_code
_entity_poly.pdbx_strand_id
1 'polypeptide(L)'
;PNPQERNYHPPAKLFRYEVEQLDCGDSDASQIMIVEASQVRRKKQLFSRDRNKIFLRMLCEQSSNGTWVVKEEIQQKYGIPKVRFDSIFAGPIPDFSLLPKKPIVVKQKQSTLDKFVTYGKSPTPMKPTDAPKVPKSEDKNHMKKPKTSKMNGKLIKPTAEEKKAKKKEEQLLKREKKRELKLKQAAAMAYKREWYKPREDLECEDLKPLPEPTQVNSQIPDENFGDFVMILEFLRFFHEELEVSSYFPNGLTFEVLEKALLSKETSGSWSDFLQLLLANIFKHQAEEEDEIHESNANEIPPIDSMDHGVSSMAEAVKLATMASTWSQNHQGSQLSELTLDHVTVSEILRQHLLSSGGRISELASKWRYSERGGYNNHDDPALSLRINYPRILRMLGH
;
A
#
# COMPACT_ATOMS: atom_id res chain seq x y z
N PRO A 1 -27.84 -17.88 -26.62
CA PRO A 1 -28.00 -16.40 -26.66
C PRO A 1 -27.04 -15.74 -25.66
N ASN A 2 -26.14 -14.90 -26.17
CA ASN A 2 -25.05 -14.30 -25.40
C ASN A 2 -25.61 -13.30 -24.36
N PRO A 3 -25.33 -13.41 -23.04
CA PRO A 3 -25.99 -12.61 -22.00
C PRO A 3 -25.63 -11.11 -21.98
N GLN A 4 -24.85 -10.62 -22.96
CA GLN A 4 -24.28 -9.27 -22.96
C GLN A 4 -25.03 -8.26 -23.85
N GLU A 5 -26.03 -8.67 -24.61
CA GLU A 5 -26.88 -7.73 -25.35
C GLU A 5 -27.92 -7.13 -24.39
N ARG A 6 -27.60 -5.98 -23.79
CA ARG A 6 -28.64 -5.13 -23.17
C ARG A 6 -29.64 -4.76 -24.27
N ASN A 7 -30.86 -5.30 -24.17
CA ASN A 7 -31.93 -5.02 -25.11
C ASN A 7 -32.42 -3.57 -24.95
N TYR A 8 -31.77 -2.64 -25.63
CA TYR A 8 -32.31 -1.29 -25.84
C TYR A 8 -33.36 -1.36 -26.97
N HIS A 9 -34.56 -0.83 -26.72
CA HIS A 9 -35.67 -0.82 -27.67
C HIS A 9 -35.98 0.63 -28.06
N PRO A 10 -36.06 0.97 -29.36
CA PRO A 10 -35.80 0.12 -30.53
C PRO A 10 -34.31 -0.31 -30.66
N PRO A 11 -34.02 -1.47 -31.30
CA PRO A 11 -32.66 -1.98 -31.47
C PRO A 11 -31.70 -0.95 -32.07
N ALA A 12 -30.51 -0.81 -31.46
CA ALA A 12 -29.49 0.15 -31.93
C ALA A 12 -29.09 -0.04 -33.40
N LYS A 13 -29.20 -1.26 -33.94
CA LYS A 13 -28.95 -1.58 -35.36
C LYS A 13 -29.90 -0.88 -36.34
N LEU A 14 -31.01 -0.32 -35.87
CA LEU A 14 -31.98 0.41 -36.69
C LEU A 14 -31.58 1.87 -36.94
N PHE A 15 -30.55 2.37 -36.24
CA PHE A 15 -30.09 3.75 -36.37
C PHE A 15 -28.77 3.82 -37.13
N ARG A 16 -28.62 4.88 -37.92
CA ARG A 16 -27.36 5.33 -38.48
C ARG A 16 -27.04 6.70 -37.88
N TYR A 17 -25.77 6.95 -37.62
CA TYR A 17 -25.32 8.16 -36.97
C TYR A 17 -24.50 8.97 -37.96
N GLU A 18 -24.82 10.24 -38.06
CA GLU A 18 -23.97 11.23 -38.72
C GLU A 18 -22.94 11.69 -37.69
N VAL A 19 -21.66 11.44 -37.97
CA VAL A 19 -20.56 11.74 -37.06
C VAL A 19 -19.60 12.70 -37.76
N GLU A 20 -19.40 13.84 -37.13
CA GLU A 20 -18.39 14.83 -37.53
C GLU A 20 -17.09 14.55 -36.77
N GLN A 21 -16.01 14.32 -37.52
CA GLN A 21 -14.68 14.16 -36.94
C GLN A 21 -14.00 15.53 -36.88
N LEU A 22 -13.72 16.01 -35.66
CA LEU A 22 -13.18 17.35 -35.40
C LEU A 22 -11.64 17.42 -35.44
N ASP A 23 -10.94 16.29 -35.32
CA ASP A 23 -9.47 16.22 -35.24
C ASP A 23 -8.86 15.42 -36.40
N CYS A 24 -8.65 16.07 -37.54
CA CYS A 24 -7.98 15.50 -38.71
C CYS A 24 -6.68 16.25 -39.07
N GLY A 25 -5.75 16.45 -38.13
CA GLY A 25 -4.43 17.03 -38.42
C GLY A 25 -4.48 18.40 -39.15
N ASP A 26 -3.39 18.79 -39.83
CA ASP A 26 -3.14 20.11 -40.46
C ASP A 26 -4.09 20.52 -41.61
N SER A 27 -5.32 20.03 -41.64
CA SER A 27 -6.35 20.50 -42.57
C SER A 27 -7.67 20.68 -41.82
N ASP A 28 -8.11 21.94 -41.72
CA ASP A 28 -9.39 22.40 -41.12
C ASP A 28 -10.66 21.93 -41.87
N ALA A 29 -10.64 20.73 -42.44
CA ALA A 29 -11.78 20.13 -43.11
C ALA A 29 -12.42 19.09 -42.18
N SER A 30 -13.52 19.46 -41.52
CA SER A 30 -14.34 18.49 -40.78
C SER A 30 -15.00 17.52 -41.74
N GLN A 31 -14.76 16.23 -41.56
CA GLN A 31 -15.37 15.19 -42.39
C GLN A 31 -16.59 14.62 -41.67
N ILE A 32 -17.74 14.72 -42.32
CA ILE A 32 -18.98 14.10 -41.87
C ILE A 32 -19.07 12.69 -42.46
N MET A 33 -19.27 11.69 -41.61
CA MET A 33 -19.43 10.29 -42.01
C MET A 33 -20.70 9.69 -41.43
N ILE A 34 -21.38 8.84 -42.21
CA ILE A 34 -22.51 8.06 -41.73
C ILE A 34 -22.00 6.69 -41.27
N VAL A 35 -22.17 6.39 -39.99
CA VAL A 35 -21.66 5.16 -39.35
C VAL A 35 -22.78 4.35 -38.69
N GLU A 36 -22.55 3.04 -38.57
CA GLU A 36 -23.47 2.14 -37.89
C GLU A 36 -23.25 2.15 -36.36
N ALA A 37 -24.27 1.74 -35.59
CA ALA A 37 -24.18 1.61 -34.14
C ALA A 37 -23.02 0.73 -33.63
N SER A 38 -22.54 -0.20 -34.45
CA SER A 38 -21.39 -1.06 -34.14
C SER A 38 -20.05 -0.29 -34.10
N GLN A 39 -19.98 0.83 -34.83
CA GLN A 39 -18.83 1.72 -34.95
C GLN A 39 -18.90 2.87 -33.94
N VAL A 40 -20.11 3.30 -33.53
CA VAL A 40 -20.33 4.28 -32.46
C VAL A 40 -20.33 3.61 -31.09
N ARG A 41 -19.25 2.90 -30.78
CA ARG A 41 -19.05 2.30 -29.45
C ARG A 41 -17.66 2.61 -28.94
N ARG A 42 -17.58 2.92 -27.65
CA ARG A 42 -16.32 3.04 -26.93
C ARG A 42 -15.45 1.77 -27.09
N LYS A 43 -14.14 1.96 -27.27
CA LYS A 43 -13.15 0.88 -27.32
C LYS A 43 -13.27 0.02 -26.05
N LYS A 44 -13.32 -1.30 -26.21
CA LYS A 44 -13.37 -2.25 -25.09
C LYS A 44 -12.12 -2.03 -24.22
N GLN A 45 -12.27 -2.07 -22.89
CA GLN A 45 -11.23 -1.86 -21.87
C GLN A 45 -10.75 -0.44 -21.56
N LEU A 46 -11.08 0.62 -22.33
CA LEU A 46 -10.60 1.97 -22.01
C LEU A 46 -11.10 2.47 -20.63
N PHE A 47 -12.40 2.31 -20.38
CA PHE A 47 -13.09 2.71 -19.15
C PHE A 47 -13.70 1.50 -18.43
N SER A 48 -12.86 0.57 -17.97
CA SER A 48 -13.33 -0.57 -17.17
C SER A 48 -13.96 -0.09 -15.85
N ARG A 49 -14.77 -0.93 -15.20
CA ARG A 49 -15.38 -0.60 -13.90
C ARG A 49 -14.32 -0.22 -12.87
N ASP A 50 -13.20 -0.94 -12.87
CA ASP A 50 -12.13 -0.75 -11.90
C ASP A 50 -11.32 0.52 -12.20
N ARG A 51 -11.04 0.81 -13.48
CA ARG A 51 -10.42 2.08 -13.91
C ARG A 51 -11.29 3.29 -13.54
N ASN A 52 -12.60 3.22 -13.80
CA ASN A 52 -13.53 4.28 -13.43
C ASN A 52 -13.59 4.49 -11.91
N LYS A 53 -13.49 3.42 -11.12
CA LYS A 53 -13.49 3.51 -9.66
C LYS A 53 -12.24 4.22 -9.14
N ILE A 54 -11.08 3.92 -9.71
CA ILE A 54 -9.82 4.61 -9.37
C ILE A 54 -9.90 6.08 -9.78
N PHE A 55 -10.34 6.35 -11.01
CA PHE A 55 -10.53 7.69 -11.54
C PHE A 55 -11.43 8.56 -10.63
N LEU A 56 -12.59 8.03 -10.23
CA LEU A 56 -13.50 8.73 -9.32
C LEU A 56 -12.92 8.94 -7.92
N ARG A 57 -12.14 7.99 -7.39
CA ARG A 57 -11.47 8.15 -6.08
C ARG A 57 -10.38 9.22 -6.11
N MET A 58 -9.68 9.36 -7.24
CA MET A 58 -8.60 10.32 -7.37
C MET A 58 -9.13 11.75 -7.46
N LEU A 59 -10.22 11.96 -8.22
CA LEU A 59 -10.73 13.28 -8.58
C LEU A 59 -11.90 13.78 -7.73
N CYS A 60 -12.61 12.89 -7.03
CA CYS A 60 -13.75 13.26 -6.19
C CYS A 60 -13.47 13.03 -4.71
N GLU A 61 -14.21 13.73 -3.88
CA GLU A 61 -14.25 13.60 -2.43
C GLU A 61 -15.69 13.61 -1.92
N GLN A 62 -15.89 13.19 -0.66
CA GLN A 62 -17.22 13.26 -0.04
C GLN A 62 -17.39 14.60 0.66
N SER A 63 -18.41 15.35 0.26
CA SER A 63 -18.84 16.56 0.95
C SER A 63 -19.34 16.22 2.38
N SER A 64 -19.50 17.24 3.23
CA SER A 64 -20.06 17.11 4.59
C SER A 64 -21.43 16.41 4.62
N ASN A 65 -22.17 16.46 3.51
CA ASN A 65 -23.47 15.82 3.34
C ASN A 65 -23.39 14.38 2.77
N GLY A 66 -22.20 13.82 2.59
CA GLY A 66 -21.97 12.47 2.05
C GLY A 66 -22.13 12.33 0.53
N THR A 67 -22.39 13.44 -0.18
CA THR A 67 -22.44 13.47 -1.64
C THR A 67 -21.03 13.52 -2.21
N TRP A 68 -20.75 12.70 -3.22
CA TRP A 68 -19.50 12.78 -3.96
C TRP A 68 -19.46 14.05 -4.81
N VAL A 69 -18.46 14.89 -4.58
CA VAL A 69 -18.21 16.14 -5.30
C VAL A 69 -16.80 16.10 -5.88
N VAL A 70 -16.57 16.78 -7.01
CA VAL A 70 -15.23 16.88 -7.60
C VAL A 70 -14.38 17.79 -6.70
N LYS A 71 -13.13 17.43 -6.44
CA LYS A 71 -12.20 18.23 -5.63
C LYS A 71 -12.03 19.64 -6.22
N GLU A 72 -11.95 20.64 -5.36
CA GLU A 72 -11.88 22.05 -5.80
C GLU A 72 -10.66 22.35 -6.69
N GLU A 73 -9.50 21.77 -6.35
CA GLU A 73 -8.27 21.87 -7.15
C GLU A 73 -8.46 21.38 -8.60
N ILE A 74 -9.21 20.29 -8.77
CA ILE A 74 -9.51 19.69 -10.07
C ILE A 74 -10.52 20.54 -10.84
N GLN A 75 -11.52 21.10 -10.14
CA GLN A 75 -12.48 22.02 -10.75
C GLN A 75 -11.79 23.26 -11.31
N GLN A 76 -10.85 23.84 -10.57
CA GLN A 76 -10.09 25.01 -11.02
C GLN A 76 -9.13 24.64 -12.17
N LYS A 77 -8.39 23.54 -12.05
CA LYS A 77 -7.41 23.08 -13.05
C LYS A 77 -8.03 22.87 -14.43
N TYR A 78 -9.21 22.24 -14.49
CA TYR A 78 -9.88 21.93 -15.76
C TYR A 78 -11.02 22.90 -16.10
N GLY A 79 -11.20 23.97 -15.32
CA GLY A 79 -12.25 24.97 -15.56
C GLY A 79 -13.67 24.39 -15.57
N ILE A 80 -13.91 23.31 -14.83
CA ILE A 80 -15.19 22.57 -14.81
C ILE A 80 -16.40 23.49 -14.53
N PRO A 81 -16.33 24.45 -13.58
CA PRO A 81 -17.44 25.36 -13.31
C PRO A 81 -17.79 26.30 -14.47
N LYS A 82 -16.88 26.48 -15.45
CA LYS A 82 -17.09 27.34 -16.62
C LYS A 82 -17.82 26.61 -17.75
N VAL A 83 -17.92 25.28 -17.68
CA VAL A 83 -18.55 24.48 -18.73
C VAL A 83 -20.05 24.35 -18.47
N ARG A 84 -20.86 24.62 -19.51
CA ARG A 84 -22.32 24.53 -19.43
C ARG A 84 -22.78 23.08 -19.65
N PHE A 85 -23.81 22.65 -18.92
CA PHE A 85 -24.39 21.32 -19.10
C PHE A 85 -24.79 21.06 -20.57
N ASP A 86 -25.47 22.03 -21.19
CA ASP A 86 -25.94 21.97 -22.59
C ASP A 86 -24.82 21.85 -23.63
N SER A 87 -23.57 22.18 -23.24
CA SER A 87 -22.41 22.03 -24.13
C SER A 87 -21.79 20.64 -24.14
N ILE A 88 -22.13 19.81 -23.13
CA ILE A 88 -21.60 18.43 -22.98
C ILE A 88 -22.70 17.41 -23.21
N PHE A 89 -23.91 17.68 -22.73
CA PHE A 89 -25.01 16.73 -22.69
C PHE A 89 -26.23 17.28 -23.41
N ALA A 90 -26.88 16.41 -24.19
CA ALA A 90 -28.19 16.69 -24.77
C ALA A 90 -29.31 16.36 -23.76
N GLY A 91 -30.28 17.25 -23.62
CA GLY A 91 -31.48 17.04 -22.80
C GLY A 91 -31.57 17.95 -21.56
N PRO A 92 -32.67 17.87 -20.80
CA PRO A 92 -32.85 18.69 -19.60
C PRO A 92 -31.89 18.27 -18.48
N ILE A 93 -31.58 19.23 -17.60
CA ILE A 93 -30.71 18.99 -16.43
C ILE A 93 -31.31 17.84 -15.59
N PRO A 94 -30.52 16.82 -15.22
CA PRO A 94 -31.01 15.71 -14.41
C PRO A 94 -31.46 16.20 -13.04
N ASP A 95 -32.69 15.85 -12.66
CA ASP A 95 -33.21 16.13 -11.32
C ASP A 95 -32.83 15.01 -10.35
N PHE A 96 -31.99 15.33 -9.37
CA PHE A 96 -31.56 14.41 -8.31
C PHE A 96 -32.27 14.66 -6.96
N SER A 97 -33.30 15.50 -6.94
CA SER A 97 -34.04 15.87 -5.72
C SER A 97 -34.71 14.69 -5.00
N LEU A 98 -34.98 13.60 -5.71
CA LEU A 98 -35.68 12.41 -5.20
C LEU A 98 -34.77 11.32 -4.60
N LEU A 99 -33.46 11.56 -4.48
CA LEU A 99 -32.58 10.58 -3.84
C LEU A 99 -32.83 10.53 -2.32
N PRO A 100 -33.08 9.35 -1.72
CA PRO A 100 -33.29 9.24 -0.28
C PRO A 100 -32.01 9.66 0.45
N LYS A 101 -32.05 10.84 1.08
CA LYS A 101 -31.00 11.35 1.97
C LYS A 101 -30.96 10.49 3.23
N LYS A 102 -30.31 9.33 3.17
CA LYS A 102 -29.94 8.60 4.38
C LYS A 102 -28.76 9.33 5.01
N PRO A 103 -28.85 9.78 6.28
CA PRO A 103 -27.67 10.26 6.99
C PRO A 103 -26.71 9.08 7.15
N ILE A 104 -25.66 9.05 6.33
CA ILE A 104 -24.57 8.10 6.51
C ILE A 104 -23.69 8.70 7.60
N VAL A 105 -23.82 8.18 8.82
CA VAL A 105 -22.81 8.37 9.87
C VAL A 105 -21.49 7.91 9.27
N VAL A 106 -20.53 8.82 9.13
CA VAL A 106 -19.17 8.53 8.70
C VAL A 106 -18.51 7.69 9.78
N LYS A 107 -18.78 6.38 9.77
CA LYS A 107 -17.88 5.41 10.39
C LYS A 107 -16.72 5.33 9.43
N GLN A 108 -15.62 6.01 9.75
CA GLN A 108 -14.31 5.65 9.23
C GLN A 108 -14.06 4.18 9.61
N LYS A 109 -14.53 3.26 8.77
CA LYS A 109 -14.08 1.87 8.81
C LYS A 109 -12.72 1.86 8.16
N GLN A 110 -11.69 2.19 8.95
CA GLN A 110 -10.37 1.63 8.70
C GLN A 110 -10.57 0.11 8.71
N SER A 111 -10.39 -0.53 7.56
CA SER A 111 -10.35 -1.98 7.50
C SER A 111 -9.07 -2.44 8.18
N THR A 112 -9.20 -2.95 9.40
CA THR A 112 -8.10 -3.65 10.09
C THR A 112 -7.59 -4.80 9.22
N LEU A 113 -6.27 -5.00 9.26
CA LEU A 113 -5.48 -6.00 8.52
C LEU A 113 -5.98 -7.46 8.68
N ASP A 114 -6.86 -7.73 9.65
CA ASP A 114 -7.40 -9.06 9.94
C ASP A 114 -8.18 -9.70 8.79
N LYS A 115 -8.70 -8.90 7.85
CA LYS A 115 -9.41 -9.43 6.67
C LYS A 115 -8.50 -10.06 5.62
N PHE A 116 -7.20 -9.78 5.67
CA PHE A 116 -6.24 -10.37 4.73
C PHE A 116 -5.67 -11.71 5.21
N VAL A 117 -5.77 -12.04 6.50
CA VAL A 117 -5.18 -13.27 7.09
C VAL A 117 -6.14 -14.47 7.05
N THR A 118 -7.42 -14.28 6.73
CA THR A 118 -8.44 -15.35 6.79
C THR A 118 -8.95 -15.85 5.43
N TYR A 119 -8.17 -15.70 4.35
CA TYR A 119 -8.35 -16.53 3.15
C TYR A 119 -7.55 -17.82 3.30
N GLY A 120 -8.09 -18.77 4.06
CA GLY A 120 -7.43 -20.07 4.21
C GLY A 120 -8.20 -21.19 4.88
N LYS A 121 -9.38 -20.97 5.49
CA LYS A 121 -10.17 -22.07 6.07
C LYS A 121 -11.67 -21.84 5.88
N SER A 122 -12.26 -22.69 5.05
CA SER A 122 -13.71 -22.89 4.88
C SER A 122 -14.40 -23.24 6.21
N PRO A 123 -15.61 -22.73 6.50
CA PRO A 123 -16.40 -23.18 7.64
C PRO A 123 -17.35 -24.31 7.24
N THR A 124 -17.13 -25.51 7.78
CA THR A 124 -18.16 -26.56 7.89
C THR A 124 -18.76 -26.54 9.31
N PRO A 125 -20.08 -26.78 9.48
CA PRO A 125 -20.73 -26.64 10.78
C PRO A 125 -20.71 -27.98 11.54
N MET A 126 -20.22 -27.98 12.79
CA MET A 126 -20.38 -29.14 13.69
C MET A 126 -21.11 -28.74 14.97
N LYS A 127 -22.21 -29.47 15.21
CA LYS A 127 -23.00 -29.54 16.45
C LYS A 127 -22.13 -30.09 17.61
N PRO A 128 -22.42 -29.71 18.87
CA PRO A 128 -21.79 -30.34 20.02
C PRO A 128 -22.56 -31.60 20.46
N THR A 129 -21.87 -32.74 20.51
CA THR A 129 -22.29 -33.98 21.17
C THR A 129 -21.21 -34.45 22.14
N ASP A 130 -21.63 -34.76 23.36
CA ASP A 130 -21.15 -35.74 24.34
C ASP A 130 -19.67 -35.81 24.75
N ALA A 131 -19.48 -35.67 26.07
CA ALA A 131 -18.22 -35.86 26.79
C ALA A 131 -17.97 -37.36 27.14
N PRO A 132 -16.71 -37.83 27.14
CA PRO A 132 -16.38 -39.23 27.38
C PRO A 132 -16.14 -39.57 28.87
N LYS A 133 -16.60 -40.77 29.26
CA LYS A 133 -16.28 -41.49 30.50
C LYS A 133 -15.01 -42.32 30.34
N VAL A 134 -14.13 -42.37 31.34
CA VAL A 134 -13.23 -43.52 31.64
C VAL A 134 -12.83 -43.49 33.14
N PRO A 135 -12.26 -44.55 33.76
CA PRO A 135 -12.99 -45.64 34.42
C PRO A 135 -12.61 -45.84 35.91
N LYS A 136 -13.29 -46.79 36.58
CA LYS A 136 -12.95 -47.34 37.90
C LYS A 136 -11.82 -48.37 37.77
N SER A 137 -10.90 -48.39 38.73
CA SER A 137 -10.08 -49.56 39.07
C SER A 137 -10.25 -49.88 40.55
N GLU A 138 -10.52 -51.16 40.81
CA GLU A 138 -10.44 -51.79 42.13
C GLU A 138 -8.99 -52.26 42.35
N ASP A 139 -8.43 -52.04 43.54
CA ASP A 139 -7.74 -53.14 44.23
C ASP A 139 -7.56 -52.92 45.75
N LYS A 140 -7.44 -54.04 46.45
CA LYS A 140 -7.47 -54.27 47.89
C LYS A 140 -6.19 -53.83 48.62
N ASN A 141 -6.27 -53.35 49.87
CA ASN A 141 -5.66 -54.03 51.03
C ASN A 141 -5.91 -53.39 52.42
N HIS A 142 -5.83 -54.29 53.40
CA HIS A 142 -5.90 -54.20 54.87
C HIS A 142 -5.35 -52.94 55.58
N MET A 143 -5.99 -52.51 56.69
CA MET A 143 -5.45 -52.64 58.07
C MET A 143 -6.39 -52.07 59.16
N LYS A 144 -6.77 -52.94 60.11
CA LYS A 144 -6.98 -52.79 61.57
C LYS A 144 -7.45 -51.45 62.18
N LYS A 145 -8.63 -51.51 62.83
CA LYS A 145 -9.04 -50.65 63.96
C LYS A 145 -8.52 -51.24 65.29
N PRO A 146 -8.15 -50.42 66.30
CA PRO A 146 -8.27 -50.82 67.70
C PRO A 146 -9.58 -50.27 68.30
N LYS A 147 -10.20 -51.09 69.16
CA LYS A 147 -11.27 -50.71 70.09
C LYS A 147 -10.64 -50.29 71.43
N THR A 148 -11.17 -49.23 72.03
CA THR A 148 -11.37 -48.97 73.48
C THR A 148 -11.96 -47.55 73.57
N SER A 149 -12.76 -47.09 74.53
CA SER A 149 -13.48 -47.65 75.67
C SER A 149 -14.50 -46.56 76.06
N LYS A 150 -15.71 -46.93 76.50
CA LYS A 150 -16.67 -45.97 77.06
C LYS A 150 -16.19 -45.52 78.44
N MET A 151 -16.28 -44.22 78.74
CA MET A 151 -16.52 -43.76 80.11
C MET A 151 -17.45 -42.55 80.12
N ASN A 152 -18.41 -42.63 81.04
CA ASN A 152 -19.53 -41.72 81.25
C ASN A 152 -19.06 -40.36 81.78
N GLY A 153 -19.70 -39.30 81.30
CA GLY A 153 -19.72 -37.99 81.94
C GLY A 153 -21.06 -37.31 81.62
N LYS A 154 -22.01 -37.40 82.55
CA LYS A 154 -23.26 -36.62 82.56
C LYS A 154 -22.89 -35.13 82.72
N LEU A 155 -23.29 -34.26 81.80
CA LEU A 155 -23.81 -32.94 82.16
C LEU A 155 -24.59 -32.30 81.01
N ILE A 156 -25.84 -31.95 81.34
CA ILE A 156 -26.80 -31.08 80.62
C ILE A 156 -27.09 -31.49 79.16
N LYS A 157 -28.19 -32.22 78.95
CA LYS A 157 -28.85 -32.27 77.65
C LYS A 157 -29.38 -30.85 77.38
N PRO A 158 -28.89 -30.13 76.34
CA PRO A 158 -29.74 -29.12 75.71
C PRO A 158 -30.98 -29.89 75.25
N THR A 159 -32.16 -29.35 75.44
CA THR A 159 -33.39 -29.94 74.90
C THR A 159 -33.16 -30.31 73.42
N ALA A 160 -33.77 -31.39 72.93
CA ALA A 160 -33.59 -31.85 71.55
C ALA A 160 -33.92 -30.74 70.51
N GLU A 161 -34.63 -29.71 70.94
CA GLU A 161 -34.96 -28.49 70.23
C GLU A 161 -33.77 -27.51 70.12
N GLU A 162 -32.94 -27.34 71.15
CA GLU A 162 -31.80 -26.43 71.16
C GLU A 162 -30.64 -26.94 70.28
N LYS A 163 -30.40 -28.26 70.23
CA LYS A 163 -29.45 -28.88 69.28
C LYS A 163 -29.95 -28.81 67.84
N LYS A 164 -31.26 -28.89 67.60
CA LYS A 164 -31.86 -28.68 66.27
C LYS A 164 -31.80 -27.21 65.86
N ALA A 165 -31.96 -26.28 66.81
CA ALA A 165 -31.82 -24.84 66.57
C ALA A 165 -30.38 -24.47 66.19
N LYS A 166 -29.37 -24.89 66.97
CA LYS A 166 -27.95 -24.65 66.65
C LYS A 166 -27.52 -25.25 65.31
N LYS A 167 -28.03 -26.43 64.95
CA LYS A 167 -27.73 -27.07 63.66
C LYS A 167 -28.40 -26.36 62.48
N LYS A 168 -29.61 -25.81 62.67
CA LYS A 168 -30.28 -24.95 61.69
C LYS A 168 -29.55 -23.61 61.53
N GLU A 169 -29.10 -23.01 62.64
CA GLU A 169 -28.32 -21.77 62.64
C GLU A 169 -26.97 -21.94 61.94
N GLU A 170 -26.22 -23.02 62.24
CA GLU A 170 -24.96 -23.33 61.55
C GLU A 170 -25.17 -23.61 60.04
N GLN A 171 -26.29 -24.24 59.68
CA GLN A 171 -26.65 -24.51 58.29
C GLN A 171 -27.08 -23.24 57.54
N LEU A 172 -27.71 -22.28 58.22
CA LEU A 172 -27.98 -20.94 57.71
C LEU A 172 -26.68 -20.16 57.51
N LEU A 173 -25.76 -20.16 58.49
CA LEU A 173 -24.45 -19.51 58.40
C LEU A 173 -23.59 -20.09 57.27
N LYS A 174 -23.58 -21.42 57.09
CA LYS A 174 -22.89 -22.08 55.95
C LYS A 174 -23.52 -21.71 54.61
N ARG A 175 -24.86 -21.58 54.56
CA ARG A 175 -25.58 -21.14 53.35
C ARG A 175 -25.29 -19.68 53.04
N GLU A 176 -25.15 -18.84 54.04
CA GLU A 176 -24.78 -17.43 53.93
C GLU A 176 -23.34 -17.27 53.43
N LYS A 177 -22.36 -17.93 54.05
CA LYS A 177 -20.97 -17.95 53.57
C LYS A 177 -20.84 -18.48 52.13
N LYS A 178 -21.60 -19.51 51.77
CA LYS A 178 -21.63 -20.05 50.39
C LYS A 178 -22.26 -19.06 49.41
N ARG A 179 -23.25 -18.27 49.83
CA ARG A 179 -23.85 -17.20 49.01
C ARG A 179 -22.85 -16.06 48.83
N GLU A 180 -22.20 -15.63 49.90
CA GLU A 180 -21.18 -14.57 49.86
C GLU A 180 -20.00 -14.95 48.94
N LEU A 181 -19.51 -16.20 49.03
CA LEU A 181 -18.43 -16.69 48.17
C LEU A 181 -18.83 -16.76 46.69
N LYS A 182 -20.08 -17.17 46.40
CA LYS A 182 -20.63 -17.12 45.04
C LYS A 182 -20.77 -15.69 44.53
N LEU A 183 -21.16 -14.75 45.39
CA LEU A 183 -21.31 -13.34 45.04
C LEU A 183 -19.95 -12.71 44.72
N LYS A 184 -18.91 -13.02 45.52
CA LYS A 184 -17.52 -12.62 45.25
C LYS A 184 -16.98 -13.24 43.94
N GLN A 185 -17.26 -14.51 43.68
CA GLN A 185 -16.88 -15.15 42.41
C GLN A 185 -17.60 -14.52 41.21
N ALA A 186 -18.89 -14.21 41.34
CA ALA A 186 -19.66 -13.54 40.30
C ALA A 186 -19.14 -12.12 40.03
N ALA A 187 -18.81 -11.36 41.09
CA ALA A 187 -18.21 -10.03 40.98
C ALA A 187 -16.84 -10.07 40.30
N ALA A 188 -15.97 -11.02 40.68
CA ALA A 188 -14.67 -11.20 40.03
C ALA A 188 -14.81 -11.60 38.55
N MET A 189 -15.80 -12.44 38.22
CA MET A 189 -16.08 -12.84 36.85
C MET A 189 -16.66 -11.69 36.03
N ALA A 190 -17.51 -10.84 36.62
CA ALA A 190 -18.03 -9.63 35.99
C ALA A 190 -16.91 -8.62 35.72
N TYR A 191 -16.03 -8.37 36.70
CA TYR A 191 -14.85 -7.53 36.54
C TYR A 191 -13.94 -8.03 35.41
N LYS A 192 -13.65 -9.35 35.37
CA LYS A 192 -12.82 -9.94 34.32
C LYS A 192 -13.47 -9.82 32.93
N ARG A 193 -14.80 -9.95 32.84
CA ARG A 193 -15.54 -9.74 31.58
C ARG A 193 -15.49 -8.30 31.11
N GLU A 194 -15.61 -7.35 32.04
CA GLU A 194 -15.48 -5.92 31.74
C GLU A 194 -14.07 -5.60 31.24
N TRP A 195 -13.05 -6.16 31.89
CA TRP A 195 -11.65 -6.00 31.49
C TRP A 195 -11.34 -6.53 30.08
N TYR A 196 -11.96 -7.63 29.65
CA TYR A 196 -11.78 -8.20 28.31
C TYR A 196 -12.64 -7.55 27.22
N LYS A 197 -13.47 -6.55 27.54
CA LYS A 197 -14.17 -5.82 26.49
C LYS A 197 -13.13 -5.06 25.66
N PRO A 198 -13.24 -5.11 24.32
CA PRO A 198 -12.47 -4.21 23.47
C PRO A 198 -12.71 -2.78 23.91
N ARG A 199 -11.62 -2.08 24.24
CA ARG A 199 -11.59 -0.70 24.74
C ARG A 199 -10.57 0.08 23.93
N GLU A 200 -10.68 1.41 23.96
CA GLU A 200 -9.65 2.27 23.38
C GLU A 200 -8.33 2.04 24.15
N ASP A 201 -7.20 2.00 23.43
CA ASP A 201 -5.85 1.91 23.99
C ASP A 201 -5.60 2.97 25.09
N LEU A 202 -6.08 4.21 24.89
CA LEU A 202 -6.03 5.33 25.84
C LEU A 202 -6.91 5.15 27.08
N GLU A 203 -7.88 4.23 27.04
CA GLU A 203 -8.75 3.89 28.18
C GLU A 203 -8.17 2.74 29.02
N CYS A 204 -7.00 2.20 28.64
CA CYS A 204 -6.32 1.16 29.39
C CYS A 204 -5.69 1.70 30.68
N GLU A 205 -5.97 1.04 31.80
CA GLU A 205 -5.39 1.40 33.11
C GLU A 205 -3.91 0.99 33.25
N ASP A 206 -3.36 0.25 32.27
CA ASP A 206 -1.99 -0.27 32.25
C ASP A 206 -1.05 0.48 31.29
N LEU A 207 -1.44 1.67 30.86
CA LEU A 207 -0.57 2.57 30.08
C LEU A 207 0.71 2.87 30.86
N LYS A 208 1.84 2.60 30.22
CA LYS A 208 3.17 2.98 30.72
C LYS A 208 3.64 4.20 29.94
N PRO A 209 4.39 5.13 30.58
CA PRO A 209 5.05 6.18 29.83
C PRO A 209 5.96 5.55 28.77
N LEU A 210 6.02 6.18 27.60
CA LEU A 210 7.02 5.82 26.59
C LEU A 210 8.42 5.90 27.22
N PRO A 211 9.33 4.98 26.88
CA PRO A 211 10.72 5.11 27.32
C PRO A 211 11.27 6.44 26.81
N GLU A 212 12.15 7.06 27.60
CA GLU A 212 12.85 8.26 27.14
C GLU A 212 13.66 7.90 25.88
N PRO A 213 13.45 8.61 24.75
CA PRO A 213 14.16 8.32 23.52
C PRO A 213 15.66 8.56 23.75
N THR A 214 16.47 7.56 23.42
CA THR A 214 17.92 7.70 23.47
C THR A 214 18.37 8.48 22.25
N GLN A 215 19.07 9.59 22.47
CA GLN A 215 19.60 10.40 21.37
C GLN A 215 20.60 9.59 20.54
N VAL A 216 20.41 9.60 19.22
CA VAL A 216 21.37 9.02 18.28
C VAL A 216 22.53 10.00 18.13
N ASN A 217 23.76 9.55 18.39
CA ASN A 217 24.94 10.35 18.12
C ASN A 217 25.26 10.24 16.63
N SER A 218 24.97 11.30 15.88
CA SER A 218 25.09 11.39 14.43
C SER A 218 25.75 12.72 14.07
N GLN A 219 26.67 12.70 13.11
CA GLN A 219 27.25 13.89 12.50
C GLN A 219 26.39 14.42 11.35
N ILE A 220 25.42 13.63 10.87
CA ILE A 220 24.44 14.05 9.87
C ILE A 220 23.50 15.09 10.49
N PRO A 221 23.25 16.24 9.84
CA PRO A 221 22.28 17.23 10.30
C PRO A 221 20.88 16.63 10.51
N ASP A 222 20.19 17.05 11.57
CA ASP A 222 18.87 16.54 11.94
C ASP A 222 17.84 16.62 10.79
N GLU A 223 17.91 17.69 9.98
CA GLU A 223 17.04 17.90 8.82
C GLU A 223 17.22 16.82 7.73
N ASN A 224 18.40 16.22 7.63
CA ASN A 224 18.74 15.20 6.63
C ASN A 224 18.79 13.79 7.22
N PHE A 225 18.61 13.62 8.53
CA PHE A 225 18.72 12.32 9.19
C PHE A 225 17.67 11.33 8.66
N GLY A 226 16.47 11.79 8.34
CA GLY A 226 15.42 10.96 7.73
C GLY A 226 15.84 10.37 6.39
N ASP A 227 16.37 11.20 5.49
CA ASP A 227 16.85 10.77 4.17
C ASP A 227 18.05 9.82 4.30
N PHE A 228 18.95 10.11 5.24
CA PHE A 228 20.09 9.25 5.55
C PHE A 228 19.64 7.84 5.98
N VAL A 229 18.68 7.74 6.90
CA VAL A 229 18.15 6.44 7.35
C VAL A 229 17.40 5.74 6.22
N MET A 230 16.68 6.48 5.37
CA MET A 230 15.99 5.92 4.20
C MET A 230 16.97 5.24 3.24
N ILE A 231 18.11 5.86 2.95
CA ILE A 231 19.16 5.27 2.11
C ILE A 231 19.70 3.99 2.75
N LEU A 232 19.97 4.02 4.06
CA LEU A 232 20.46 2.86 4.81
C LEU A 232 19.44 1.70 4.79
N GLU A 233 18.16 1.99 4.99
CA GLU A 233 17.08 1.01 4.97
C GLU A 233 16.90 0.41 3.57
N PHE A 234 16.92 1.24 2.53
CA PHE A 234 16.81 0.81 1.13
C PHE A 234 17.90 -0.22 0.79
N LEU A 235 19.16 0.09 1.10
CA LEU A 235 20.29 -0.80 0.80
C LEU A 235 20.29 -2.07 1.64
N ARG A 236 19.75 -2.01 2.86
CA ARG A 236 19.56 -3.19 3.70
C ARG A 236 18.44 -4.08 3.18
N PHE A 237 17.36 -3.50 2.69
CA PHE A 237 16.20 -4.23 2.17
C PHE A 237 16.53 -4.90 0.84
N PHE A 238 17.21 -4.19 -0.06
CA PHE A 238 17.61 -4.67 -1.39
C PHE A 238 19.07 -5.17 -1.41
N HIS A 239 19.58 -5.67 -0.28
CA HIS A 239 20.99 -6.03 -0.13
C HIS A 239 21.47 -7.08 -1.14
N GLU A 240 20.66 -8.13 -1.35
CA GLU A 240 20.98 -9.20 -2.30
C GLU A 240 20.80 -8.74 -3.75
N GLU A 241 19.70 -8.06 -4.05
CA GLU A 241 19.36 -7.57 -5.39
C GLU A 241 20.42 -6.60 -5.94
N LEU A 242 20.89 -5.69 -5.08
CA LEU A 242 21.90 -4.70 -5.43
C LEU A 242 23.33 -5.24 -5.30
N GLU A 243 23.50 -6.49 -4.87
CA GLU A 243 24.80 -7.13 -4.67
C GLU A 243 25.73 -6.29 -3.77
N VAL A 244 25.19 -5.71 -2.69
CA VAL A 244 25.90 -4.75 -1.81
C VAL A 244 27.22 -5.33 -1.27
N SER A 245 27.29 -6.64 -1.05
CA SER A 245 28.49 -7.34 -0.58
C SER A 245 29.69 -7.27 -1.53
N SER A 246 29.47 -6.99 -2.82
CA SER A 246 30.54 -6.83 -3.81
C SER A 246 31.36 -5.55 -3.58
N TYR A 247 30.73 -4.50 -3.07
CA TYR A 247 31.37 -3.22 -2.73
C TYR A 247 31.63 -3.09 -1.23
N PHE A 248 30.73 -3.63 -0.40
CA PHE A 248 30.78 -3.55 1.06
C PHE A 248 30.68 -4.97 1.67
N PRO A 249 31.80 -5.71 1.81
CA PRO A 249 31.78 -7.11 2.26
C PRO A 249 31.16 -7.34 3.64
N ASN A 250 31.24 -6.33 4.52
CA ASN A 250 30.63 -6.35 5.86
C ASN A 250 29.26 -5.67 5.91
N GLY A 251 28.67 -5.38 4.75
CA GLY A 251 27.48 -4.55 4.60
C GLY A 251 27.78 -3.06 4.76
N LEU A 252 26.80 -2.25 4.38
CA LEU A 252 26.84 -0.80 4.59
C LEU A 252 26.22 -0.48 5.96
N THR A 253 27.07 -0.21 6.96
CA THR A 253 26.61 0.17 8.31
C THR A 253 26.34 1.66 8.41
N PHE A 254 25.71 2.08 9.51
CA PHE A 254 25.48 3.49 9.84
C PHE A 254 26.78 4.30 9.74
N GLU A 255 27.86 3.81 10.35
CA GLU A 255 29.15 4.50 10.41
C GLU A 255 29.82 4.59 9.03
N VAL A 256 29.67 3.55 8.20
CA VAL A 256 30.23 3.54 6.84
C VAL A 256 29.50 4.53 5.95
N LEU A 257 28.16 4.55 5.97
CA LEU A 257 27.38 5.51 5.19
C LEU A 257 27.59 6.95 5.69
N GLU A 258 27.61 7.15 7.02
CA GLU A 258 27.89 8.46 7.61
C GLU A 258 29.27 8.98 7.16
N LYS A 259 30.30 8.14 7.25
CA LYS A 259 31.64 8.48 6.77
C LYS A 259 31.66 8.73 5.26
N ALA A 260 30.95 7.93 4.48
CA ALA A 260 30.89 8.11 3.03
C ALA A 260 30.34 9.49 2.65
N LEU A 261 29.27 9.95 3.31
CA LEU A 261 28.65 11.24 2.99
C LEU A 261 29.44 12.46 3.48
N LEU A 262 30.23 12.30 4.55
CA LEU A 262 30.97 13.41 5.17
C LEU A 262 32.45 13.49 4.74
N SER A 263 33.03 12.38 4.27
CA SER A 263 34.41 12.32 3.81
C SER A 263 34.59 12.97 2.44
N LYS A 264 35.78 13.55 2.21
CA LYS A 264 36.19 14.10 0.91
C LYS A 264 37.22 13.22 0.19
N GLU A 265 37.22 11.93 0.52
CA GLU A 265 38.11 10.94 -0.08
C GLU A 265 37.62 10.51 -1.46
N THR A 266 38.46 10.65 -2.49
CA THR A 266 38.11 10.32 -3.88
C THR A 266 38.02 8.82 -4.13
N SER A 267 38.85 8.03 -3.46
CA SER A 267 38.92 6.57 -3.55
C SER A 267 38.41 5.88 -2.28
N GLY A 268 37.35 6.42 -1.69
CA GLY A 268 36.76 5.90 -0.45
C GLY A 268 35.34 5.37 -0.63
N SER A 269 34.68 5.08 0.50
CA SER A 269 33.34 4.48 0.54
C SER A 269 32.26 5.28 -0.19
N TRP A 270 32.43 6.59 -0.38
CA TRP A 270 31.54 7.40 -1.22
C TRP A 270 31.61 6.99 -2.69
N SER A 271 32.82 6.78 -3.19
CA SER A 271 33.05 6.34 -4.56
C SER A 271 32.48 4.95 -4.77
N ASP A 272 32.77 4.01 -3.87
CA ASP A 272 32.22 2.65 -3.91
C ASP A 272 30.68 2.68 -3.86
N PHE A 273 30.11 3.58 -3.07
CA PHE A 273 28.66 3.75 -2.98
C PHE A 273 28.04 4.26 -4.29
N LEU A 274 28.66 5.25 -4.95
CA LEU A 274 28.20 5.72 -6.26
C LEU A 274 28.36 4.66 -7.35
N GLN A 275 29.47 3.90 -7.31
CA GLN A 275 29.72 2.81 -8.26
C GLN A 275 28.67 1.70 -8.10
N LEU A 276 28.35 1.30 -6.86
CA LEU A 276 27.28 0.35 -6.54
C LEU A 276 25.94 0.79 -7.15
N LEU A 277 25.53 2.06 -6.94
CA LEU A 277 24.26 2.55 -7.45
C LEU A 277 24.23 2.62 -8.98
N LEU A 278 25.29 3.14 -9.61
CA LEU A 278 25.36 3.26 -11.07
C LEU A 278 25.43 1.90 -11.76
N ALA A 279 26.22 0.96 -11.23
CA ALA A 279 26.29 -0.39 -11.76
C ALA A 279 24.92 -1.07 -11.75
N ASN A 280 24.16 -0.94 -10.64
CA ASN A 280 22.81 -1.49 -10.55
C ASN A 280 21.80 -0.78 -11.45
N ILE A 281 21.93 0.54 -11.64
CA ILE A 281 21.10 1.26 -12.64
C ILE A 281 21.34 0.68 -14.03
N PHE A 282 22.61 0.50 -14.45
CA PHE A 282 22.91 -0.04 -15.77
C PHE A 282 22.50 -1.50 -15.92
N LYS A 283 22.69 -2.32 -14.87
CA LYS A 283 22.21 -3.71 -14.83
C LYS A 283 20.70 -3.78 -15.07
N HIS A 284 19.91 -3.03 -14.30
CA HIS A 284 18.45 -3.05 -14.46
C HIS A 284 17.96 -2.41 -15.75
N GLN A 285 18.70 -1.45 -16.32
CA GLN A 285 18.40 -0.92 -17.66
C GLN A 285 18.62 -1.95 -18.75
N ALA A 286 19.68 -2.77 -18.65
CA ALA A 286 19.94 -3.86 -19.59
C ALA A 286 18.89 -4.97 -19.44
N GLU A 287 18.53 -5.36 -18.23
CA GLU A 287 17.45 -6.33 -17.96
C GLU A 287 16.11 -5.85 -18.54
N GLU A 288 15.80 -4.55 -18.40
CA GLU A 288 14.60 -3.98 -19.00
C GLU A 288 14.65 -4.02 -20.54
N GLU A 289 15.80 -3.75 -21.15
CA GLU A 289 15.98 -3.84 -22.60
C GLU A 289 15.79 -5.28 -23.10
N ASP A 290 16.31 -6.27 -22.37
CA ASP A 290 16.07 -7.69 -22.65
C ASP A 290 14.58 -8.06 -22.54
N GLU A 291 13.89 -7.64 -21.48
CA GLU A 291 12.44 -7.84 -21.32
C GLU A 291 11.63 -7.21 -22.48
N ILE A 292 12.04 -6.03 -22.94
CA ILE A 292 11.43 -5.36 -24.10
C ILE A 292 11.67 -6.17 -25.37
N HIS A 293 12.88 -6.68 -25.58
CA HIS A 293 13.24 -7.49 -26.75
C HIS A 293 12.53 -8.84 -26.77
N GLU A 294 12.31 -9.47 -25.60
CA GLU A 294 11.53 -10.69 -25.47
C GLU A 294 10.03 -10.48 -25.68
N SER A 295 9.54 -9.26 -25.41
CA SER A 295 8.13 -8.92 -25.59
C SER A 295 7.74 -8.89 -27.08
N ASN A 296 6.71 -9.67 -27.44
CA ASN A 296 6.17 -9.63 -28.80
C ASN A 296 5.48 -8.28 -29.05
N ALA A 297 5.98 -7.51 -30.01
CA ALA A 297 5.42 -6.21 -30.42
C ALA A 297 3.91 -6.23 -30.75
N ASN A 298 3.34 -7.41 -31.00
CA ASN A 298 1.92 -7.63 -31.31
C ASN A 298 0.98 -7.63 -30.08
N GLU A 299 1.51 -7.79 -28.86
CA GLU A 299 0.69 -7.79 -27.63
C GLU A 299 0.54 -6.40 -27.01
N ILE A 300 1.36 -5.45 -27.44
CA ILE A 300 1.36 -4.09 -26.92
C ILE A 300 0.23 -3.30 -27.60
N PRO A 301 -0.81 -2.88 -26.84
CA PRO A 301 -1.93 -2.19 -27.43
C PRO A 301 -1.46 -0.90 -28.12
N PRO A 302 -2.08 -0.49 -29.24
CA PRO A 302 -1.81 0.80 -29.83
C PRO A 302 -2.19 1.88 -28.82
N ILE A 303 -1.16 2.45 -28.21
CA ILE A 303 -1.19 3.71 -27.47
C ILE A 303 -0.88 4.76 -28.52
N ASP A 304 -1.84 5.65 -28.78
CA ASP A 304 -1.57 6.85 -29.58
C ASP A 304 -0.45 7.62 -28.88
N SER A 305 0.54 8.09 -29.66
CA SER A 305 1.71 8.80 -29.15
C SER A 305 1.25 9.98 -28.27
N MET A 306 1.23 9.78 -26.96
CA MET A 306 0.81 10.78 -26.00
C MET A 306 1.94 11.78 -25.72
N ASP A 307 2.77 12.07 -26.74
CA ASP A 307 3.77 13.15 -26.73
C ASP A 307 3.06 14.49 -27.01
N HIS A 308 2.01 14.77 -26.24
CA HIS A 308 1.54 16.15 -26.06
C HIS A 308 2.39 16.78 -24.95
N GLY A 309 3.70 16.78 -25.15
CA GLY A 309 4.64 17.39 -24.23
C GLY A 309 4.29 18.87 -24.05
N VAL A 310 4.30 19.32 -22.79
CA VAL A 310 4.38 20.74 -22.48
C VAL A 310 5.62 21.27 -23.21
N SER A 311 5.48 22.33 -24.00
CA SER A 311 6.55 22.82 -24.90
C SER A 311 7.93 22.98 -24.23
N SER A 312 7.99 23.23 -22.92
CA SER A 312 9.22 23.33 -22.14
C SER A 312 9.96 21.99 -21.91
N MET A 313 9.25 20.86 -21.89
CA MET A 313 9.87 19.54 -21.61
C MET A 313 10.37 18.86 -22.88
N ALA A 314 9.84 19.23 -24.04
CA ALA A 314 10.27 18.72 -25.33
C ALA A 314 11.75 19.04 -25.63
N GLU A 315 12.21 20.23 -25.27
CA GLU A 315 13.62 20.62 -25.43
C GLU A 315 14.54 19.81 -24.51
N ALA A 316 14.13 19.60 -23.25
CA ALA A 316 14.89 18.79 -22.29
C ALA A 316 15.04 17.34 -22.77
N VAL A 317 13.96 16.74 -23.28
CA VAL A 317 13.98 15.39 -23.88
C VAL A 317 14.87 15.35 -25.12
N LYS A 318 14.82 16.37 -25.99
CA LYS A 318 15.69 16.44 -27.17
C LYS A 318 17.17 16.48 -26.79
N LEU A 319 17.54 17.33 -25.83
CA LEU A 319 18.92 17.43 -25.33
C LEU A 319 19.38 16.12 -24.66
N ALA A 320 18.50 15.47 -23.89
CA ALA A 320 18.80 14.16 -23.31
C ALA A 320 19.04 13.08 -24.38
N THR A 321 18.23 13.07 -25.43
CA THR A 321 18.39 12.16 -26.58
C THR A 321 19.71 12.40 -27.31
N MET A 322 20.14 13.64 -27.44
CA MET A 322 21.46 13.93 -28.02
C MET A 322 22.58 13.42 -27.11
N ALA A 323 22.47 13.65 -25.81
CA ALA A 323 23.46 13.21 -24.81
C ALA A 323 23.57 11.69 -24.70
N SER A 324 22.48 10.93 -24.87
CA SER A 324 22.53 9.45 -24.80
C SER A 324 23.43 8.83 -25.86
N THR A 325 23.56 9.48 -27.03
CA THR A 325 24.46 9.01 -28.10
C THR A 325 25.92 9.42 -27.90
N TRP A 326 26.23 10.24 -26.89
CA TRP A 326 27.56 10.83 -26.74
C TRP A 326 28.65 9.78 -26.52
N SER A 327 28.41 8.82 -25.61
CA SER A 327 29.36 7.73 -25.32
C SER A 327 29.65 6.91 -26.57
N GLN A 328 28.59 6.47 -27.27
CA GLN A 328 28.74 5.69 -28.50
C GLN A 328 29.53 6.44 -29.57
N ASN A 329 29.30 7.75 -29.73
CA ASN A 329 29.92 8.55 -30.78
C ASN A 329 31.39 8.91 -30.50
N HIS A 330 31.78 9.07 -29.22
CA HIS A 330 33.12 9.55 -28.86
C HIS A 330 34.02 8.48 -28.25
N GLN A 331 33.44 7.49 -27.58
CA GLN A 331 34.17 6.40 -26.91
C GLN A 331 33.99 5.05 -27.62
N GLY A 332 33.04 4.96 -28.55
CA GLY A 332 32.82 3.76 -29.38
C GLY A 332 32.05 2.64 -28.67
N SER A 333 31.58 2.88 -27.45
CA SER A 333 30.88 1.92 -26.59
C SER A 333 29.70 2.56 -25.87
N GLN A 334 28.80 1.73 -25.36
CA GLN A 334 27.68 2.20 -24.54
C GLN A 334 28.19 2.76 -23.21
N LEU A 335 27.41 3.64 -22.58
CA LEU A 335 27.77 4.22 -21.29
C LEU A 335 27.92 3.15 -20.19
N SER A 336 27.09 2.10 -20.25
CA SER A 336 27.10 0.94 -19.36
C SER A 336 28.33 0.04 -19.52
N GLU A 337 29.03 0.12 -20.66
CA GLU A 337 30.22 -0.69 -20.97
C GLU A 337 31.52 -0.01 -20.51
N LEU A 338 31.46 1.24 -20.07
CA LEU A 338 32.64 1.97 -19.61
C LEU A 338 33.13 1.44 -18.27
N THR A 339 34.45 1.44 -18.10
CA THR A 339 35.07 1.09 -16.82
C THR A 339 34.63 2.08 -15.75
N LEU A 340 33.92 1.58 -14.74
CA LEU A 340 33.41 2.34 -13.62
C LEU A 340 34.38 2.20 -12.43
N ASP A 341 35.14 3.24 -12.17
CA ASP A 341 36.09 3.32 -11.06
C ASP A 341 36.10 4.72 -10.41
N HIS A 342 36.92 4.90 -9.39
CA HIS A 342 36.99 6.16 -8.64
C HIS A 342 37.49 7.38 -9.43
N VAL A 343 38.09 7.19 -10.61
CA VAL A 343 38.56 8.25 -11.50
C VAL A 343 37.52 8.56 -12.59
N THR A 344 36.70 7.57 -12.99
CA THR A 344 35.70 7.73 -14.05
C THR A 344 34.28 7.98 -13.55
N VAL A 345 33.95 7.63 -12.31
CA VAL A 345 32.59 7.64 -11.75
C VAL A 345 31.87 8.99 -11.88
N SER A 346 32.58 10.10 -11.70
CA SER A 346 31.97 11.45 -11.78
C SER A 346 31.52 11.79 -13.21
N GLU A 347 32.32 11.43 -14.22
CA GLU A 347 31.97 11.67 -15.62
C GLU A 347 30.88 10.71 -16.10
N ILE A 348 30.94 9.44 -15.69
CA ILE A 348 29.88 8.47 -16.00
C ILE A 348 28.54 8.90 -15.38
N LEU A 349 28.55 9.35 -14.12
CA LEU A 349 27.37 9.93 -13.47
C LEU A 349 26.85 11.15 -14.23
N ARG A 350 27.73 12.05 -14.63
CA ARG A 350 27.36 13.25 -15.39
C ARG A 350 26.69 12.89 -16.72
N GLN A 351 27.25 11.94 -17.46
CA GLN A 351 26.71 11.48 -18.74
C GLN A 351 25.37 10.77 -18.55
N HIS A 352 25.23 9.93 -17.52
CA HIS A 352 23.96 9.31 -17.15
C HIS A 352 22.89 10.38 -16.93
N LEU A 353 23.13 11.32 -16.00
CA LEU A 353 22.19 12.41 -15.68
C LEU A 353 21.85 13.29 -16.90
N LEU A 354 22.79 13.49 -17.83
CA LEU A 354 22.53 14.23 -19.06
C LEU A 354 21.66 13.46 -20.04
N SER A 355 21.83 12.14 -20.12
CA SER A 355 21.08 11.28 -21.04
C SER A 355 19.70 10.86 -20.53
N SER A 356 19.46 10.94 -19.22
CA SER A 356 18.20 10.57 -18.56
C SER A 356 16.99 11.31 -19.11
N GLY A 357 15.87 10.59 -19.25
CA GLY A 357 14.66 11.10 -19.91
C GLY A 357 14.78 11.33 -21.41
N GLY A 358 15.82 10.81 -22.08
CA GLY A 358 15.95 10.81 -23.53
C GLY A 358 14.87 9.96 -24.22
N ARG A 359 14.64 10.23 -25.52
CA ARG A 359 13.72 9.41 -26.32
C ARG A 359 14.28 8.00 -26.47
N ILE A 360 13.42 7.03 -26.17
CA ILE A 360 13.62 5.62 -26.42
C ILE A 360 12.77 5.16 -27.62
N SER A 361 12.97 3.92 -28.06
CA SER A 361 12.16 3.35 -29.15
C SER A 361 10.67 3.37 -28.81
N GLU A 362 9.81 3.48 -29.84
CA GLU A 362 8.35 3.49 -29.63
C GLU A 362 7.86 2.18 -28.97
N LEU A 363 8.50 1.06 -29.31
CA LEU A 363 8.28 -0.24 -28.68
C LEU A 363 8.56 -0.17 -27.18
N ALA A 364 9.76 0.27 -26.80
CA ALA A 364 10.17 0.41 -25.41
C ALA A 364 9.26 1.38 -24.64
N SER A 365 8.86 2.49 -25.28
CA SER A 365 7.99 3.49 -24.64
C SER A 365 6.61 2.91 -24.33
N LYS A 366 6.03 2.13 -25.24
CA LYS A 366 4.73 1.49 -25.03
C LYS A 366 4.83 0.36 -24.01
N TRP A 367 5.92 -0.41 -24.04
CA TRP A 367 6.20 -1.45 -23.06
C TRP A 367 6.31 -0.87 -21.65
N ARG A 368 7.13 0.15 -21.42
CA ARG A 368 7.25 0.84 -20.11
C ARG A 368 5.90 1.36 -19.63
N TYR A 369 5.13 2.00 -20.52
CA TYR A 369 3.81 2.50 -20.14
C TYR A 369 2.85 1.37 -19.72
N SER A 370 2.90 0.20 -20.37
CA SER A 370 2.08 -0.96 -20.02
C SER A 370 2.53 -1.64 -18.73
N GLU A 371 3.80 -2.04 -18.67
CA GLU A 371 4.32 -2.94 -17.63
C GLU A 371 4.81 -2.19 -16.39
N ARG A 372 5.21 -0.92 -16.53
CA ARG A 372 5.69 -0.06 -15.43
C ARG A 372 4.66 0.97 -14.97
N GLY A 373 3.37 0.68 -15.15
CA GLY A 373 2.28 1.44 -14.53
C GLY A 373 2.08 2.86 -15.08
N GLY A 374 2.34 3.08 -16.37
CA GLY A 374 2.18 4.37 -17.04
C GLY A 374 3.43 5.24 -17.06
N TYR A 375 4.58 4.68 -16.65
CA TYR A 375 5.86 5.39 -16.64
C TYR A 375 6.24 5.90 -18.04
N ASN A 376 6.61 7.18 -18.11
CA ASN A 376 7.05 7.84 -19.34
C ASN A 376 8.39 8.57 -19.12
N ASN A 377 8.99 9.07 -20.21
CA ASN A 377 10.31 9.72 -20.15
C ASN A 377 10.35 11.00 -19.30
N HIS A 378 9.20 11.64 -19.05
CA HIS A 378 9.09 12.82 -18.19
C HIS A 378 9.08 12.47 -16.70
N ASP A 379 8.76 11.21 -16.35
CA ASP A 379 8.75 10.73 -14.98
C ASP A 379 10.16 10.36 -14.47
N ASP A 380 11.18 10.48 -15.33
CA ASP A 380 12.56 10.16 -15.00
C ASP A 380 13.10 11.08 -13.89
N PRO A 381 13.52 10.52 -12.73
CA PRO A 381 13.98 11.33 -11.60
C PRO A 381 15.27 12.10 -11.89
N ALA A 382 16.16 11.57 -12.73
CA ALA A 382 17.39 12.25 -13.12
C ALA A 382 17.11 13.40 -14.10
N LEU A 383 16.08 13.29 -14.95
CA LEU A 383 15.58 14.41 -15.74
C LEU A 383 15.08 15.55 -14.84
N SER A 384 14.30 15.22 -13.80
CA SER A 384 13.83 16.20 -12.81
C SER A 384 14.99 16.85 -12.04
N LEU A 385 15.97 16.04 -11.60
CA LEU A 385 17.16 16.52 -10.91
C LEU A 385 17.96 17.51 -11.76
N ARG A 386 18.16 17.22 -13.05
CA ARG A 386 18.85 18.10 -13.99
C ARG A 386 18.16 19.46 -14.15
N ILE A 387 16.83 19.46 -14.22
CA ILE A 387 16.04 20.68 -14.39
C ILE A 387 16.08 21.54 -13.12
N ASN A 388 15.93 20.92 -11.95
CA ASN A 388 15.83 21.63 -10.68
C ASN A 388 17.21 22.03 -10.12
N TYR A 389 18.26 21.24 -10.39
CA TYR A 389 19.60 21.41 -9.81
C TYR A 389 20.72 21.40 -10.87
N PRO A 390 20.68 22.30 -11.87
CA PRO A 390 21.66 22.32 -12.97
C PRO A 390 23.09 22.67 -12.53
N ARG A 391 23.29 23.14 -11.29
CA ARG A 391 24.62 23.39 -10.72
C ARG A 391 25.36 22.10 -10.40
N ILE A 392 24.66 21.03 -10.01
CA ILE A 392 25.26 19.73 -9.68
C ILE A 392 25.99 19.17 -10.91
N LEU A 393 25.31 19.19 -12.07
CA LEU A 393 25.89 18.76 -13.35
C LEU A 393 27.13 19.55 -13.76
N ARG A 394 27.17 20.86 -13.48
CA ARG A 394 28.35 21.69 -13.73
C ARG A 394 29.51 21.29 -12.84
N MET A 395 29.25 20.96 -11.58
CA MET A 395 30.30 20.52 -10.65
C MET A 395 30.87 19.14 -11.00
N LEU A 396 30.08 18.25 -11.61
CA LEU A 396 30.55 16.92 -12.01
C LEU A 396 31.49 16.93 -13.23
N GLY A 397 31.49 18.02 -14.02
CA GLY A 397 32.31 18.12 -15.24
C GLY A 397 33.63 18.87 -15.08
N HIS A 398 34.01 19.24 -13.86
CA HIS A 398 35.18 20.07 -13.55
C HIS A 398 36.16 19.40 -12.61
#